data_AF-A0A7J8LTC8-F1
#
_entry.id   AF-A0A7J8LTC8-F1
#
_cell.length_a   1.000
_cell.length_b   1.000
_cell.length_c   1.000
_cell.angle_alpha   90.00
_cell.angle_beta   90.00
_cell.angle_gamma   90.00
#
_symmetry.space_group_name_H-M   'P 1'
#
loop_
_entity.id
_entity.type
_entity.pdbx_description
1 polymer ?
#
loop_
_entity_poly.entity_id
_entity_poly.type
_entity_poly.pdbx_seq_one_letter_code
_entity_poly.pdbx_strand_id
1 'polypeptide(L)'
;MFTSFQAGMIAANGLLGKSCYILLSNPKPMVPSLVETGARLFVTKFLSHFISTGSVILLENGGTMFTFEGTTKKCSLKTVINVHSPHFYWKVMTAADISLADAYINGDISFADKRYAGLTSAKYCFKHFSRRNTLTRARRNISRHYDLSNELFALFMDETMAHSCAVFKTEDEDLTNAQQRKFSLLIEEVIPYNEILEIGCGWGGLAIEVVKRTGCKYTGITLSEEQLKLAEKRVKEAGLQ
;
A
#
# COMPACT_ATOMS: atom_id res chain seq x y z
N MET A 1 -17.92 13.97 -8.98
CA MET A 1 -16.85 14.09 -7.95
C MET A 1 -17.26 13.38 -6.65
N PHE A 2 -17.81 12.15 -6.72
CA PHE A 2 -18.33 11.42 -5.54
C PHE A 2 -18.06 9.91 -5.57
N THR A 3 -17.23 9.41 -6.49
CA THR A 3 -17.07 7.95 -6.73
C THR A 3 -15.91 7.30 -5.97
N SER A 4 -14.87 8.05 -5.59
CA SER A 4 -13.68 7.51 -4.92
C SER A 4 -13.87 7.22 -3.43
N PHE A 5 -14.67 8.04 -2.74
CA PHE A 5 -14.95 7.85 -1.31
C PHE A 5 -15.81 6.60 -1.07
N GLN A 6 -16.80 6.39 -1.92
CA GLN A 6 -17.71 5.24 -1.82
C GLN A 6 -17.00 3.92 -2.14
N ALA A 7 -16.08 3.92 -3.11
CA ALA A 7 -15.21 2.78 -3.39
C ALA A 7 -14.25 2.47 -2.22
N GLY A 8 -13.68 3.50 -1.59
CA GLY A 8 -12.83 3.35 -0.40
C GLY A 8 -13.57 2.74 0.80
N MET A 9 -14.83 3.13 1.03
CA MET A 9 -15.66 2.52 2.08
C MET A 9 -16.03 1.06 1.80
N ILE A 10 -16.25 0.68 0.54
CA ILE A 10 -16.56 -0.71 0.18
C ILE A 10 -15.34 -1.61 0.41
N ALA A 11 -14.13 -1.14 0.07
CA ALA A 11 -12.88 -1.86 0.35
C ALA A 11 -12.63 -2.00 1.87
N ALA A 12 -12.87 -0.95 2.65
CA ALA A 12 -12.73 -0.99 4.11
C ALA A 12 -13.74 -1.93 4.78
N ASN A 13 -14.99 -1.96 4.32
CA ASN A 13 -16.01 -2.88 4.85
C ASN A 13 -15.73 -4.34 4.48
N GLY A 14 -15.12 -4.61 3.33
CA GLY A 14 -14.66 -5.94 2.95
C GLY A 14 -13.55 -6.49 3.85
N LEU A 15 -12.64 -5.61 4.32
CA LEU A 15 -11.58 -5.94 5.28
C LEU A 15 -12.12 -6.24 6.69
N LEU A 16 -13.23 -5.61 7.08
CA LEU A 16 -13.85 -5.74 8.41
C LEU A 16 -14.77 -6.98 8.55
N GLY A 17 -14.80 -7.89 7.57
CA GLY A 17 -15.43 -9.20 7.72
C GLY A 17 -16.98 -9.22 7.77
N LYS A 18 -17.65 -8.11 7.45
CA LYS A 18 -19.13 -8.10 7.34
C LYS A 18 -19.54 -8.74 6.01
N SER A 19 -19.78 -10.06 6.03
CA SER A 19 -20.25 -10.83 4.87
C SER A 19 -21.55 -10.26 4.30
N CYS A 20 -21.49 -9.66 3.12
CA CYS A 20 -22.66 -9.45 2.26
C CYS A 20 -22.74 -10.67 1.33
N TYR A 21 -23.60 -11.63 1.66
CA TYR A 21 -23.93 -12.74 0.77
C TYR A 21 -24.73 -12.20 -0.41
N ILE A 22 -24.05 -11.84 -1.50
CA ILE A 22 -24.72 -11.59 -2.78
C ILE A 22 -25.09 -12.97 -3.35
N LEU A 23 -26.39 -13.26 -3.34
CA LEU A 23 -27.04 -14.39 -3.98
C LEU A 23 -26.44 -14.63 -5.38
N LEU A 24 -25.91 -15.84 -5.60
CA LEU A 24 -25.44 -16.36 -6.87
C LEU A 24 -26.55 -16.30 -7.92
N SER A 25 -26.60 -15.18 -8.62
CA SER A 25 -27.34 -15.04 -9.87
C SER A 25 -26.44 -15.60 -10.98
N ASN A 26 -26.95 -16.56 -11.73
CA ASN A 26 -26.28 -17.24 -12.84
C ASN A 26 -25.44 -16.24 -13.68
N PRO A 27 -24.10 -16.21 -13.56
CA PRO A 27 -23.32 -15.12 -14.12
C PRO A 27 -23.35 -15.24 -15.64
N LYS A 28 -23.82 -14.18 -16.31
CA LYS A 28 -23.75 -14.09 -17.77
C LYS A 28 -22.29 -14.32 -18.19
N PRO A 29 -22.03 -15.18 -19.19
CA PRO A 29 -20.67 -15.42 -19.65
C PRO A 29 -20.05 -14.11 -20.11
N MET A 30 -18.79 -13.87 -19.73
CA MET A 30 -18.05 -12.69 -20.16
C MET A 30 -17.84 -12.74 -21.68
N VAL A 31 -18.38 -11.75 -22.40
CA VAL A 31 -18.24 -11.62 -23.85
C VAL A 31 -17.34 -10.43 -24.16
N PRO A 32 -16.04 -10.64 -24.44
CA PRO A 32 -15.14 -9.55 -24.80
C PRO A 32 -15.45 -9.03 -26.22
N SER A 33 -15.25 -7.73 -26.42
CA SER A 33 -15.16 -7.12 -27.75
C SER A 33 -13.94 -7.66 -28.53
N LEU A 34 -13.85 -7.34 -29.82
CA LEU A 34 -12.69 -7.73 -30.65
C LEU A 34 -11.37 -7.20 -30.08
N VAL A 35 -11.40 -5.96 -29.58
CA VAL A 35 -10.22 -5.30 -28.97
C VAL A 35 -9.84 -6.02 -27.67
N GLU A 36 -10.82 -6.31 -26.81
CA GLU A 36 -10.58 -7.01 -25.55
C GLU A 36 -10.15 -8.46 -25.77
N THR A 37 -10.62 -9.11 -26.84
CA THR A 37 -10.18 -10.44 -27.24
C THR A 37 -8.70 -10.44 -27.61
N GLY A 38 -8.26 -9.46 -28.40
CA GLY A 38 -6.85 -9.26 -28.73
C GLY A 38 -6.00 -8.95 -27.49
N ALA A 39 -6.50 -8.09 -26.61
CA ALA A 39 -5.83 -7.76 -25.36
C ALA A 39 -5.71 -8.97 -24.43
N ARG A 40 -6.77 -9.78 -24.32
CA ARG A 40 -6.77 -11.02 -23.55
C ARG A 40 -5.72 -11.99 -24.06
N LEU A 41 -5.66 -12.21 -25.37
CA LEU A 41 -4.64 -13.07 -25.99
C LEU A 41 -3.22 -12.58 -25.69
N PHE A 42 -3.00 -11.26 -25.78
CA PHE A 42 -1.70 -10.67 -25.45
C PHE A 42 -1.33 -10.91 -23.97
N VAL A 43 -2.24 -10.59 -23.05
CA VAL A 43 -2.00 -10.71 -21.60
C VAL A 43 -1.78 -12.17 -21.19
N THR A 44 -2.59 -13.11 -21.69
CA THR A 44 -2.40 -14.54 -21.36
C THR A 44 -1.09 -15.07 -21.90
N LYS A 45 -0.70 -14.70 -23.13
CA LYS A 45 0.62 -15.05 -23.69
C LYS A 45 1.77 -14.40 -22.91
N PHE A 46 1.61 -13.16 -22.47
CA PHE A 46 2.63 -12.50 -21.65
C PHE A 46 2.82 -13.23 -20.31
N LEU A 47 1.72 -13.51 -19.59
CA LEU A 47 1.77 -14.20 -18.30
C LEU A 47 2.37 -15.61 -18.42
N SER A 48 2.08 -16.35 -19.49
CA SER A 48 2.66 -17.68 -19.70
C SER A 48 4.18 -17.69 -19.84
N HIS A 49 4.79 -16.57 -20.25
CA HIS A 49 6.25 -16.44 -20.37
C HIS A 49 6.87 -15.73 -19.17
N PHE A 50 6.12 -14.85 -18.51
CA PHE A 50 6.64 -13.98 -17.45
C PHE A 50 6.59 -14.62 -16.06
N ILE A 51 5.60 -15.48 -15.80
CA ILE A 51 5.52 -16.20 -14.52
C ILE A 51 6.63 -17.24 -14.46
N SER A 52 7.64 -16.99 -13.62
CA SER A 52 8.80 -17.87 -13.43
C SER A 52 8.75 -18.67 -12.12
N THR A 53 7.96 -18.21 -11.14
CA THR A 53 7.84 -18.80 -9.80
C THR A 53 6.37 -18.81 -9.35
N GLY A 54 5.95 -19.92 -8.76
CA GLY A 54 4.57 -20.12 -8.30
C GLY A 54 3.57 -20.34 -9.44
N SER A 55 2.30 -20.12 -9.15
CA SER A 55 1.21 -20.24 -10.11
C SER A 55 0.23 -19.07 -9.99
N VAL A 56 -0.15 -18.50 -11.14
CA VAL A 56 -1.21 -17.50 -11.24
C VAL A 56 -2.36 -18.09 -12.04
N ILE A 57 -3.57 -18.06 -11.49
CA ILE A 57 -4.79 -18.52 -12.13
C ILE A 57 -5.69 -17.32 -12.38
N LEU A 58 -6.13 -17.10 -13.63
CA LEU A 58 -7.19 -16.16 -13.96
C LEU A 58 -8.50 -16.93 -14.12
N LEU A 59 -9.52 -16.56 -13.36
CA LEU A 59 -10.86 -17.13 -13.43
C LEU A 59 -11.84 -16.08 -13.93
N GLU A 60 -12.26 -16.16 -15.19
CA GLU A 60 -13.22 -15.22 -15.76
C GLU A 60 -14.66 -15.52 -15.29
N ASN A 61 -15.46 -14.47 -15.11
CA ASN A 61 -16.90 -14.59 -14.95
C ASN A 61 -17.49 -15.36 -16.16
N GLY A 62 -18.08 -16.54 -15.91
CA GLY A 62 -18.49 -17.48 -16.96
C GLY A 62 -17.67 -18.77 -17.01
N GLY A 63 -16.65 -18.90 -16.15
CA GLY A 63 -15.96 -20.17 -15.88
C GLY A 63 -14.74 -20.47 -16.75
N THR A 64 -14.34 -19.54 -17.62
CA THR A 64 -13.09 -19.68 -18.38
C THR A 64 -11.91 -19.51 -17.43
N MET A 65 -10.95 -20.43 -17.48
CA MET A 65 -9.80 -20.46 -16.58
C MET A 65 -8.49 -20.49 -17.37
N PHE A 66 -7.55 -19.63 -16.98
CA PHE A 66 -6.18 -19.65 -17.48
C PHE A 66 -5.22 -19.89 -16.32
N THR A 67 -4.32 -20.86 -16.47
CA THR A 67 -3.31 -21.19 -15.46
C THR A 67 -1.93 -20.93 -16.02
N PHE A 68 -1.13 -20.17 -15.28
CA PHE A 68 0.25 -19.82 -15.61
C PHE A 68 1.16 -20.36 -14.51
N GLU A 69 1.97 -21.36 -14.84
CA GLU A 69 2.90 -22.00 -13.89
C GLU A 69 4.33 -21.60 -14.16
N GLY A 70 5.04 -21.24 -13.10
CA GLY A 70 6.47 -20.97 -13.14
C GLY A 70 7.29 -22.24 -13.34
N THR A 71 8.46 -22.09 -13.94
CA THR A 71 9.40 -23.20 -14.20
C THR A 71 10.11 -23.71 -12.94
N THR A 72 9.97 -23.01 -11.81
CA THR A 72 10.66 -23.31 -10.55
C THR A 72 9.96 -24.42 -9.77
N LYS A 73 10.55 -25.62 -9.73
CA LYS A 73 9.97 -26.86 -9.16
C LYS A 73 9.70 -26.87 -7.65
N LYS A 74 10.08 -25.83 -6.89
CA LYS A 74 9.99 -25.78 -5.40
C LYS A 74 9.15 -24.61 -4.87
N CYS A 75 8.18 -24.11 -5.63
CA CYS A 75 7.30 -23.03 -5.15
C CYS A 75 5.85 -23.51 -5.06
N SER A 76 5.29 -23.48 -3.85
CA SER A 76 3.88 -23.82 -3.58
C SER A 76 2.94 -22.61 -3.66
N LEU A 77 3.47 -21.40 -3.93
CA LEU A 77 2.65 -20.19 -4.01
C LEU A 77 1.69 -20.29 -5.20
N LYS A 78 0.39 -20.17 -4.90
CA LYS A 78 -0.67 -20.12 -5.88
C LYS A 78 -1.55 -18.92 -5.58
N THR A 79 -1.88 -18.14 -6.60
CA THR A 79 -2.83 -17.03 -6.49
C THR A 79 -3.90 -17.16 -7.56
N VAL A 80 -5.14 -16.84 -7.19
CA VAL A 80 -6.28 -16.86 -8.09
C VAL A 80 -6.85 -15.45 -8.19
N ILE A 81 -6.90 -14.93 -9.40
CA ILE A 81 -7.49 -13.63 -9.75
C ILE A 81 -8.82 -13.90 -10.46
N ASN A 82 -9.92 -13.53 -9.83
CA ASN A 82 -11.23 -13.55 -10.49
C ASN A 82 -11.33 -12.31 -11.38
N VAL A 83 -11.62 -12.51 -12.67
CA VAL A 83 -11.80 -11.44 -13.65
C VAL A 83 -13.29 -11.23 -13.86
N HIS A 84 -13.78 -10.08 -13.41
CA HIS A 84 -15.20 -9.74 -13.48
C HIS A 84 -15.57 -8.96 -14.74
N SER A 85 -14.57 -8.33 -15.37
CA SER A 85 -14.75 -7.43 -16.51
C SER A 85 -13.64 -7.64 -17.55
N PRO A 86 -13.95 -7.76 -18.85
CA PRO A 86 -12.95 -7.96 -19.91
C PRO A 86 -12.07 -6.72 -20.12
N HIS A 87 -12.51 -5.56 -19.63
CA HIS A 87 -11.75 -4.31 -19.61
C HIS A 87 -10.43 -4.43 -18.86
N PHE A 88 -10.33 -5.35 -17.90
CA PHE A 88 -9.10 -5.72 -17.22
C PHE A 88 -7.95 -5.97 -18.20
N TYR A 89 -8.18 -6.77 -19.25
CA TYR A 89 -7.13 -7.15 -20.20
C TYR A 89 -6.61 -5.96 -21.00
N TRP A 90 -7.51 -5.06 -21.42
CA TRP A 90 -7.14 -3.83 -22.10
C TRP A 90 -6.32 -2.90 -21.21
N LYS A 91 -6.75 -2.72 -19.96
CA LYS A 91 -6.02 -1.92 -18.96
C LYS A 91 -4.61 -2.46 -18.73
N VAL A 92 -4.48 -3.76 -18.44
CA VAL A 92 -3.16 -4.39 -18.19
C VAL A 92 -2.25 -4.29 -19.40
N MET A 93 -2.76 -4.51 -20.61
CA MET A 93 -1.98 -4.37 -21.84
C MET A 93 -1.46 -2.94 -22.06
N THR A 94 -2.25 -1.92 -21.74
CA THR A 94 -1.95 -0.52 -22.10
C THR A 94 -1.17 0.25 -21.04
N ALA A 95 -1.31 -0.11 -19.75
CA ALA A 95 -0.67 0.63 -18.67
C ALA A 95 -0.27 -0.24 -17.44
N ALA A 96 0.06 -1.52 -17.67
CA ALA A 96 0.80 -2.43 -16.79
C ALA A 96 0.42 -2.37 -15.28
N ASP A 97 1.35 -2.04 -14.40
CA ASP A 97 1.29 -2.15 -12.94
C ASP A 97 0.24 -1.23 -12.29
N ILE A 98 0.13 0.02 -12.74
CA ILE A 98 -0.93 0.94 -12.28
C ILE A 98 -2.32 0.39 -12.67
N SER A 99 -2.40 -0.27 -13.83
CA SER A 99 -3.65 -0.79 -14.36
C SER A 99 -4.19 -2.00 -13.62
N LEU A 100 -3.30 -2.80 -13.00
CA LEU A 100 -3.71 -3.89 -12.12
C LEU A 100 -4.37 -3.36 -10.84
N ALA A 101 -3.76 -2.33 -10.22
CA ALA A 101 -4.32 -1.68 -9.05
C ALA A 101 -5.65 -0.98 -9.36
N ASP A 102 -5.71 -0.27 -10.49
CA ASP A 102 -6.92 0.40 -10.95
C ASP A 102 -8.04 -0.60 -11.29
N ALA A 103 -7.72 -1.76 -11.88
CA ALA A 103 -8.67 -2.83 -12.13
C ALA A 103 -9.23 -3.41 -10.81
N TYR A 104 -8.39 -3.59 -9.79
CA TYR A 104 -8.83 -4.04 -8.46
C TYR A 104 -9.74 -3.00 -7.79
N ILE A 105 -9.33 -1.73 -7.75
CA ILE A 105 -10.10 -0.63 -7.13
C ILE A 105 -11.46 -0.44 -7.81
N ASN A 106 -11.53 -0.58 -9.13
CA ASN A 106 -12.76 -0.44 -9.90
C ASN A 106 -13.63 -1.72 -9.90
N GLY A 107 -13.18 -2.80 -9.26
CA GLY A 107 -13.92 -4.06 -9.21
C GLY A 107 -13.88 -4.88 -10.51
N ASP A 108 -12.99 -4.55 -11.45
CA ASP A 108 -12.77 -5.36 -12.66
C ASP A 108 -12.16 -6.74 -12.30
N ILE A 109 -11.45 -6.84 -11.16
CA ILE A 109 -10.88 -8.08 -10.62
C ILE A 109 -11.04 -8.20 -9.10
N SER A 110 -10.95 -9.43 -8.58
CA SER A 110 -10.77 -9.73 -7.16
C SER A 110 -9.78 -10.88 -6.95
N PHE A 111 -9.26 -11.05 -5.72
CA PHE A 111 -8.38 -12.16 -5.37
C PHE A 111 -9.13 -13.18 -4.51
N ALA A 112 -8.97 -14.47 -4.79
CA ALA A 112 -9.66 -15.53 -4.04
C ALA A 112 -8.99 -15.83 -2.69
N ASP A 113 -7.66 -15.67 -2.59
CA ASP A 113 -6.94 -15.80 -1.32
C ASP A 113 -6.91 -14.46 -0.59
N LYS A 114 -7.30 -14.46 0.69
CA LYS A 114 -7.24 -13.28 1.58
C LYS A 114 -5.80 -12.95 2.00
N ARG A 115 -4.86 -13.86 1.79
CA ARG A 115 -3.43 -13.60 1.97
C ARG A 115 -2.87 -12.98 0.69
N TYR A 116 -2.63 -11.67 0.73
CA TYR A 116 -1.83 -10.97 -0.28
C TYR A 116 -0.37 -11.45 -0.21
N ALA A 117 -0.11 -12.63 -0.75
CA ALA A 117 1.23 -13.15 -0.95
C ALA A 117 1.62 -12.95 -2.42
N GLY A 118 2.26 -11.82 -2.71
CA GLY A 118 3.21 -11.68 -3.81
C GLY A 118 2.63 -11.66 -5.24
N LEU A 119 2.12 -10.51 -5.67
CA LEU A 119 2.46 -10.02 -7.01
C LEU A 119 3.68 -9.11 -6.85
N THR A 120 4.87 -9.69 -6.94
CA THR A 120 6.09 -8.90 -7.08
C THR A 120 6.05 -8.16 -8.41
N SER A 121 6.25 -6.84 -8.33
CA SER A 121 6.28 -5.90 -9.43
C SER A 121 7.02 -6.48 -10.66
N ALA A 122 6.29 -6.69 -11.75
CA ALA A 122 6.92 -6.80 -13.06
C ALA A 122 7.70 -5.51 -13.31
N LYS A 123 9.01 -5.63 -13.57
CA LYS A 123 9.93 -4.49 -13.52
C LYS A 123 9.56 -3.36 -14.50
N TYR A 124 9.55 -2.15 -13.93
CA TYR A 124 9.65 -0.83 -14.53
C TYR A 124 10.59 -0.74 -15.74
N CYS A 125 10.08 -0.15 -16.81
CA CYS A 125 10.78 0.88 -17.59
C CYS A 125 9.82 1.44 -18.63
N PHE A 126 9.14 2.55 -18.32
CA PHE A 126 9.04 3.70 -19.22
C PHE A 126 8.36 4.86 -18.46
N LYS A 127 9.09 5.98 -18.35
CA LYS A 127 8.64 7.31 -17.92
C LYS A 127 8.71 7.68 -16.42
N HIS A 128 9.77 7.27 -15.69
CA HIS A 128 10.13 7.89 -14.40
C HIS A 128 11.31 8.90 -14.48
N PHE A 129 11.81 9.26 -15.66
CA PHE A 129 12.94 10.21 -15.76
C PHE A 129 12.54 11.68 -16.01
N SER A 130 11.26 12.01 -16.16
CA SER A 130 10.83 13.38 -16.47
C SER A 130 9.61 13.86 -15.67
N ARG A 131 9.70 13.74 -14.34
CA ARG A 131 8.84 14.50 -13.43
C ARG A 131 9.71 15.19 -12.40
N ARG A 132 10.16 16.42 -12.71
CA ARG A 132 10.74 17.32 -11.71
C ARG A 132 9.79 17.42 -10.51
N ASN A 133 10.26 17.00 -9.34
CA ASN A 133 9.56 17.19 -8.07
C ASN A 133 9.96 18.57 -7.54
N THR A 134 9.25 19.63 -7.95
CA THR A 134 9.47 20.97 -7.40
C THR A 134 9.01 21.01 -5.94
N LEU A 135 9.55 21.90 -5.10
CA LEU A 135 9.16 22.02 -3.69
C LEU A 135 7.64 22.17 -3.51
N THR A 136 7.00 22.99 -4.36
CA THR A 136 5.53 23.16 -4.37
C THR A 136 4.79 21.88 -4.70
N ARG A 137 5.32 21.08 -5.64
CA ARG A 137 4.71 19.80 -6.05
C ARG A 137 4.92 18.72 -4.99
N ALA A 138 6.09 18.70 -4.35
CA ALA A 138 6.39 17.83 -3.22
C ALA A 138 5.44 18.12 -2.05
N ARG A 139 5.30 19.40 -1.65
CA ARG A 139 4.34 19.83 -0.61
C ARG A 139 2.91 19.40 -0.97
N ARG A 140 2.45 19.67 -2.20
CA ARG A 140 1.10 19.27 -2.65
C ARG A 140 0.90 17.75 -2.67
N ASN A 141 1.91 16.98 -3.04
CA ASN A 141 1.82 15.52 -3.08
C ASN A 141 1.77 14.94 -1.66
N ILE A 142 2.58 15.45 -0.74
CA ILE A 142 2.64 15.03 0.67
C ILE A 142 1.35 15.42 1.39
N SER A 143 0.89 16.66 1.23
CA SER A 143 -0.39 17.15 1.77
C SER A 143 -1.56 16.25 1.37
N ARG A 144 -1.67 15.86 0.10
CA ARG A 144 -2.75 14.97 -0.38
C ARG A 144 -2.76 13.58 0.26
N HIS A 145 -1.63 13.09 0.77
CA HIS A 145 -1.54 11.76 1.35
C HIS A 145 -1.67 11.79 2.87
N TYR A 146 -1.06 12.78 3.54
CA TYR A 146 -1.00 12.86 4.99
C TYR A 146 -2.02 13.81 5.63
N ASP A 147 -2.65 14.71 4.86
CA ASP A 147 -3.74 15.57 5.34
C ASP A 147 -5.12 14.90 5.17
N LEU A 148 -5.17 13.58 4.92
CA LEU A 148 -6.41 12.82 4.75
C LEU A 148 -7.23 12.80 6.05
N SER A 149 -6.60 12.42 7.17
CA SER A 149 -7.09 12.57 8.55
C SER A 149 -6.13 11.88 9.53
N ASN A 150 -5.74 12.56 10.61
CA ASN A 150 -4.98 11.94 11.70
C ASN A 150 -5.76 10.78 12.37
N GLU A 151 -7.09 10.86 12.41
CA GLU A 151 -7.95 9.82 12.97
C GLU A 151 -7.86 8.54 12.15
N LEU A 152 -7.81 8.65 10.82
CA LEU A 152 -7.66 7.49 9.95
C LEU A 152 -6.35 6.77 10.23
N PHE A 153 -5.25 7.51 10.32
CA PHE A 153 -3.93 6.93 10.60
C PHE A 153 -3.87 6.29 12.00
N ALA A 154 -4.51 6.91 13.00
CA ALA A 154 -4.58 6.37 14.36
C ALA A 154 -5.35 5.03 14.45
N LEU A 155 -6.17 4.66 13.47
CA LEU A 155 -6.88 3.37 13.47
C LEU A 155 -5.96 2.16 13.23
N PHE A 156 -4.80 2.35 12.60
CA PHE A 156 -3.91 1.26 12.22
C PHE A 156 -2.44 1.46 12.60
N MET A 157 -2.10 2.61 13.19
CA MET A 157 -0.78 2.88 13.76
C MET A 157 -0.75 2.57 15.26
N ASP A 158 0.46 2.46 15.79
CA ASP A 158 0.67 2.51 17.23
C ASP A 158 0.59 3.96 17.75
N GLU A 159 0.57 4.11 19.08
CA GLU A 159 0.44 5.40 19.78
C GLU A 159 1.54 6.41 19.44
N THR A 160 2.70 5.94 18.96
CA THR A 160 3.77 6.85 18.52
C THR A 160 3.42 7.57 17.22
N MET A 161 2.43 7.09 16.46
CA MET A 161 2.09 7.54 15.10
C MET A 161 3.28 7.40 14.14
N ALA A 162 4.10 6.35 14.30
CA ALA A 162 5.24 6.10 13.44
C ALA A 162 4.82 5.44 12.12
N HIS A 163 4.65 6.23 11.06
CA HIS A 163 4.45 5.71 9.70
C HIS A 163 5.77 5.38 9.00
N SER A 164 6.53 4.47 9.59
CA SER A 164 7.78 3.94 9.05
C SER A 164 7.94 2.47 9.42
N CYS A 165 8.86 1.76 8.76
CA CYS A 165 9.20 0.38 9.12
C CYS A 165 9.57 0.27 10.60
N ALA A 166 9.08 -0.77 11.27
CA ALA A 166 9.44 -1.13 12.63
C ALA A 166 10.55 -2.19 12.66
N VAL A 167 11.16 -2.43 13.82
CA VAL A 167 12.19 -3.46 14.01
C VAL A 167 11.64 -4.58 14.90
N PHE A 168 11.17 -5.65 14.27
CA PHE A 168 10.64 -6.83 14.94
C PHE A 168 11.76 -7.77 15.37
N LYS A 169 11.70 -8.26 16.61
CA LYS A 169 12.60 -9.29 17.12
C LYS A 169 12.07 -10.70 16.82
N THR A 170 10.76 -10.86 16.78
CA THR A 170 10.05 -12.11 16.50
C THR A 170 8.85 -11.84 15.62
N GLU A 171 8.35 -12.85 14.89
CA GLU A 171 7.23 -12.69 13.95
C GLU A 171 5.91 -12.28 14.64
N ASP A 172 5.68 -12.74 15.88
CA ASP A 172 4.45 -12.51 16.64
C ASP A 172 4.51 -11.26 17.56
N GLU A 173 5.54 -10.43 17.41
CA GLU A 173 5.69 -9.25 18.27
C GLU A 173 4.71 -8.12 17.89
N ASP A 174 4.20 -7.42 18.89
CA ASP A 174 3.32 -6.27 18.64
C ASP A 174 4.06 -5.08 17.99
N LEU A 175 3.29 -4.31 17.20
CA LEU A 175 3.83 -3.18 16.46
C LEU A 175 4.44 -2.10 17.38
N THR A 176 3.82 -1.85 18.53
CA THR A 176 4.27 -0.82 19.48
C THR A 176 5.67 -1.12 19.98
N ASN A 177 5.94 -2.34 20.43
CA ASN A 177 7.25 -2.80 20.88
C ASN A 177 8.28 -2.77 19.75
N ALA A 178 7.89 -3.18 18.54
CA ALA A 178 8.76 -3.11 17.37
C ALA A 178 9.14 -1.66 16.99
N GLN A 179 8.21 -0.71 17.12
CA GLN A 179 8.47 0.72 16.88
C GLN A 179 9.32 1.33 17.99
N GLN A 180 9.07 1.01 19.25
CA GLN A 180 9.86 1.46 20.38
C GLN A 180 11.30 0.92 20.34
N ARG A 181 11.49 -0.31 19.85
CA ARG A 181 12.82 -0.84 19.57
C ARG A 181 13.54 -0.05 18.51
N LYS A 182 12.88 0.21 17.37
CA LYS A 182 13.43 1.07 16.31
C LYS A 182 13.88 2.42 16.88
N PHE A 183 13.04 3.06 17.69
CA PHE A 183 13.40 4.33 18.35
C PHE A 183 14.59 4.20 19.28
N SER A 184 14.66 3.15 20.09
CA SER A 184 15.79 2.94 21.01
C SER A 184 17.11 2.79 20.24
N LEU A 185 17.11 2.02 19.14
CA LEU A 185 18.28 1.87 18.26
C LEU A 185 18.70 3.20 17.63
N LEU A 186 17.74 4.01 17.14
CA LEU A 186 18.04 5.33 16.58
C LEU A 186 18.56 6.30 17.64
N ILE A 187 18.02 6.24 18.86
CA ILE A 187 18.43 7.09 19.98
C ILE A 187 19.86 6.76 20.39
N GLU A 188 20.22 5.47 20.49
CA GLU A 188 21.58 5.04 20.82
C GLU A 188 22.64 5.64 19.90
N GLU A 189 22.36 5.76 18.61
CA GLU A 189 23.25 6.37 17.62
C GLU A 189 23.40 7.90 17.78
N VAL A 190 22.41 8.56 18.39
CA VAL A 190 22.37 10.03 18.50
C VAL A 190 22.60 10.57 19.91
N ILE A 191 22.68 9.72 20.94
CA ILE A 191 22.98 10.09 22.34
C ILE A 191 24.16 11.06 22.47
N PRO A 192 25.29 10.90 21.74
CA PRO A 192 26.45 11.79 21.91
C PRO A 192 26.21 13.25 21.47
N TYR A 193 25.13 13.54 20.76
CA TYR A 193 24.85 14.85 20.19
C TYR A 193 23.87 15.65 21.06
N ASN A 194 24.19 16.93 21.26
CA ASN A 194 23.34 17.85 22.03
C ASN A 194 22.27 18.56 21.19
N GLU A 195 22.37 18.49 19.85
CA GLU A 195 21.41 19.10 18.92
C GLU A 195 21.16 18.14 17.74
N ILE A 196 19.88 17.91 17.44
CA ILE A 196 19.42 16.95 16.43
C ILE A 196 18.46 17.63 15.47
N LEU A 197 18.61 17.36 14.16
CA LEU A 197 17.68 17.76 13.11
C LEU A 197 17.05 16.51 12.48
N GLU A 198 15.72 16.42 12.50
CA GLU A 198 14.95 15.38 11.82
C GLU A 198 14.23 15.95 10.60
N ILE A 199 14.63 15.45 9.42
CA ILE A 199 13.99 15.81 8.14
C ILE A 199 12.85 14.82 7.88
N GLY A 200 11.62 15.30 7.99
CA GLY A 200 10.42 14.48 7.85
C GLY A 200 9.97 13.89 9.18
N CYS A 201 9.78 14.72 10.21
CA CYS A 201 9.50 14.30 11.58
C CYS A 201 8.13 13.64 11.82
N GLY A 202 7.31 13.54 10.77
CA GLY A 202 5.95 13.01 10.86
C GLY A 202 5.16 13.70 11.98
N TRP A 203 4.49 12.89 12.80
CA TRP A 203 3.70 13.35 13.94
C TRP A 203 4.51 13.52 15.24
N GLY A 204 5.85 13.56 15.17
CA GLY A 204 6.71 13.88 16.31
C GLY A 204 6.98 12.73 17.29
N GLY A 205 6.67 11.48 16.93
CA GLY A 205 6.87 10.32 17.81
C GLY A 205 8.34 10.11 18.20
N LEU A 206 9.26 10.19 17.24
CA LEU A 206 10.70 10.06 17.50
C LEU A 206 11.22 11.26 18.31
N ALA A 207 10.82 12.48 17.95
CA ALA A 207 11.20 13.71 18.64
C ALA A 207 10.92 13.63 20.16
N ILE A 208 9.71 13.21 20.53
CA ILE A 208 9.31 13.07 21.94
C ILE A 208 10.19 12.06 22.66
N GLU A 209 10.44 10.88 22.08
CA GLU A 209 11.25 9.84 22.70
C GLU A 209 12.72 10.24 22.84
N VAL A 210 13.28 10.90 21.82
CA VAL A 210 14.66 11.41 21.85
C VAL A 210 14.81 12.43 22.97
N VAL A 211 13.98 13.49 22.98
CA VAL A 211 14.08 14.57 23.96
C VAL A 211 13.86 14.06 25.39
N LYS A 212 12.91 13.14 25.61
CA LYS A 212 12.69 12.53 26.94
C LYS A 212 13.91 11.79 27.48
N ARG A 213 14.66 11.11 26.62
CA ARG A 213 15.79 10.26 27.05
C ARG A 213 17.12 11.00 27.14
N THR A 214 17.33 11.99 26.28
CA THR A 214 18.64 12.67 26.17
C THR A 214 18.63 14.10 26.68
N GLY A 215 17.47 14.76 26.73
CA GLY A 215 17.38 16.19 27.00
C GLY A 215 18.03 17.08 25.93
N CYS A 216 18.37 16.52 24.77
CA CYS A 216 19.00 17.28 23.69
C CYS A 216 18.03 18.29 23.07
N LYS A 217 18.58 19.30 22.39
CA LYS A 217 17.79 20.19 21.54
C LYS A 217 17.37 19.46 20.27
N TYR A 218 16.07 19.44 19.97
CA TYR A 218 15.55 18.73 18.80
C TYR A 218 14.83 19.70 17.85
N THR A 219 15.16 19.63 16.57
CA THR A 219 14.48 20.36 15.51
C THR A 219 13.87 19.36 14.54
N GLY A 220 12.53 19.28 14.48
CA GLY A 220 11.81 18.49 13.49
C GLY A 220 11.28 19.37 12.37
N ILE A 221 11.39 18.94 11.12
CA ILE A 221 10.74 19.59 9.98
C ILE A 221 9.81 18.62 9.24
N THR A 222 8.64 19.09 8.85
CA THR A 222 7.71 18.36 7.98
C THR A 222 7.07 19.32 6.97
N LEU A 223 6.62 18.77 5.84
CA LEU A 223 5.86 19.51 4.81
C LEU A 223 4.35 19.37 4.97
N SER A 224 3.85 18.50 5.86
CA SER A 224 2.42 18.36 6.17
C SER A 224 2.03 19.25 7.35
N GLU A 225 1.02 20.08 7.16
CA GLU A 225 0.49 20.96 8.19
C GLU A 225 -0.24 20.16 9.29
N GLU A 226 -0.94 19.09 8.92
CA GLU A 226 -1.64 18.23 9.89
C GLU A 226 -0.68 17.42 10.77
N GLN A 227 0.43 16.97 10.20
CA GLN A 227 1.53 16.36 10.97
C GLN A 227 2.13 17.34 11.96
N LEU A 228 2.45 18.56 11.51
CA LEU A 228 3.03 19.60 12.36
C LEU A 228 2.11 19.95 13.53
N LYS A 229 0.82 20.23 13.25
CA LYS A 229 -0.17 20.59 14.28
C LYS A 229 -0.28 19.51 15.36
N LEU A 230 -0.35 18.24 14.98
CA LEU A 230 -0.44 17.15 15.96
C LEU A 230 0.89 16.92 16.68
N ALA A 231 2.02 17.04 16.00
CA ALA A 231 3.34 16.94 16.62
C ALA A 231 3.52 18.02 17.70
N GLU A 232 3.23 19.28 17.39
CA GLU A 232 3.29 20.40 18.34
C GLU A 232 2.36 20.19 19.54
N LYS A 233 1.14 19.72 19.30
CA LYS A 233 0.20 19.38 20.37
C LYS A 233 0.76 18.30 21.29
N ARG A 234 1.28 17.20 20.74
CA ARG A 234 1.85 16.07 21.51
C ARG A 234 3.09 16.47 22.30
N VAL A 235 3.98 17.29 21.69
CA VAL A 235 5.16 17.85 22.38
C VAL A 235 4.74 18.73 23.56
N LYS A 236 3.70 19.56 23.38
CA LYS A 236 3.13 20.38 24.45
C LYS A 236 2.52 19.55 25.57
N GLU A 237 1.73 18.54 25.23
CA GLU A 237 1.14 17.61 26.21
C GLU A 237 2.19 16.81 26.98
N ALA A 238 3.34 16.52 26.35
CA ALA A 238 4.49 15.89 27.00
C ALA A 238 5.34 16.85 27.84
N GLY A 239 5.11 18.16 27.77
CA GLY A 239 5.88 19.18 28.48
C GLY A 239 7.29 19.39 27.94
N LEU A 240 7.51 19.21 26.64
CA LEU A 240 8.83 19.21 25.99
C LEU A 240 9.05 20.37 25.01
N GLN A 241 8.32 21.48 25.17
CA GLN A 241 8.46 22.67 24.32
C GLN A 241 9.72 23.47 24.63
#